data_AF-A0A8S8Y062-F1
#
_entry.id   AF-A0A8S8Y062-F1
#
_cell.length_a   1.000
_cell.length_b   1.000
_cell.length_c   1.000
_cell.angle_alpha   90.00
_cell.angle_beta   90.00
_cell.angle_gamma   90.00
#
_symmetry.space_group_name_H-M   'P 1'
#
loop_
_entity.id
_entity.type
_entity.pdbx_description
1 polymer ?
#
loop_
_entity_poly.entity_id
_entity_poly.type
_entity_poly.pdbx_seq_one_letter_code
_entity_poly.pdbx_strand_id
1 'polypeptide(L)'
;MSEQRGGLGEKSFTTGHTIPHISLDCVDYFLPPSKSHMIRMLAIASIHDGTTNLLVRGKLGLDIESMISCLITLGVGIERVATDDGAVITVDGVGKNGFTKPNSEVNCGNSGTALRIILGLVASLKEQVTVSGDDSLSIRDNNSMLESLSQSGVYTEKISDINLPVTIRGPWFEVRK
;
A
#
# COMPACT_ATOMS: atom_id res chain seq x y z
N MET A 1 -1.50 27.04 33.20
CA MET A 1 -0.82 25.88 32.59
C MET A 1 -0.47 26.28 31.17
N SER A 2 0.75 26.79 30.99
CA SER A 2 1.24 27.37 29.73
C SER A 2 1.95 26.30 28.91
N GLU A 3 1.52 26.15 27.66
CA GLU A 3 2.13 25.30 26.64
C GLU A 3 3.59 25.69 26.39
N GLN A 4 4.51 24.73 26.53
CA GLN A 4 5.84 24.86 25.96
C GLN A 4 5.79 24.40 24.50
N ARG A 5 5.87 25.38 23.60
CA ARG A 5 6.15 25.15 22.18
C ARG A 5 7.55 24.55 22.05
N GLY A 6 7.65 23.34 21.52
CA GLY A 6 8.91 22.71 21.14
C GLY A 6 9.66 23.60 20.17
N GLY A 7 10.86 24.03 20.57
CA GLY A 7 11.71 24.90 19.77
C GLY A 7 12.08 24.24 18.44
N LEU A 8 12.06 25.05 17.38
CA LEU A 8 12.77 24.75 16.15
C LEU A 8 14.26 24.66 16.49
N GLY A 9 14.76 23.44 16.71
CA GLY A 9 16.19 23.21 16.79
C GLY A 9 16.84 23.67 15.49
N GLU A 10 17.69 24.70 15.58
CA GLU A 10 18.57 25.10 14.48
C GLU A 10 19.34 23.87 14.02
N LYS A 11 19.07 23.41 12.79
CA LYS A 11 19.90 22.41 12.13
C LYS A 11 21.22 23.07 11.78
N SER A 12 22.16 23.03 12.73
CA SER A 12 23.51 23.53 12.57
C SER A 12 24.32 22.53 11.72
N PHE A 13 24.72 22.92 10.51
CA PHE A 13 25.63 22.16 9.64
C PHE A 13 27.10 22.36 10.05
N THR A 14 27.40 22.29 11.35
CA THR A 14 28.71 22.64 11.92
C THR A 14 29.75 21.53 11.79
N THR A 15 29.37 20.33 11.39
CA THR A 15 30.29 19.19 11.24
C THR A 15 30.18 18.62 9.82
N GLY A 16 31.20 18.91 9.01
CA GLY A 16 31.35 18.28 7.70
C GLY A 16 31.72 16.81 7.90
N HIS A 17 30.84 15.90 7.49
CA HIS A 17 31.18 14.48 7.38
C HIS A 17 31.82 14.24 6.02
N THR A 18 33.08 13.82 6.00
CA THR A 18 33.76 13.42 4.76
C THR A 18 33.51 11.93 4.53
N ILE A 19 32.95 11.59 3.36
CA ILE A 19 32.93 10.20 2.90
C ILE A 19 34.36 9.91 2.41
N PRO A 20 35.07 8.94 3.00
CA PRO A 20 36.44 8.63 2.60
C PRO A 20 36.48 8.13 1.15
N HIS A 21 37.64 8.27 0.50
CA HIS A 21 37.87 7.65 -0.79
C HIS A 21 37.81 6.12 -0.64
N ILE A 22 36.89 5.47 -1.35
CA ILE A 22 36.74 4.01 -1.39
C ILE A 22 37.21 3.52 -2.76
N SER A 23 38.15 2.57 -2.78
CA SER A 23 38.49 1.80 -3.99
C SER A 23 37.57 0.59 -4.06
N LEU A 24 36.87 0.41 -5.18
CA LEU A 24 36.04 -0.76 -5.44
C LEU A 24 36.57 -1.45 -6.69
N ASP A 25 37.13 -2.65 -6.53
CA ASP A 25 37.63 -3.43 -7.66
C ASP A 25 36.51 -4.27 -8.30
N CYS A 26 35.68 -4.91 -7.46
CA CYS A 26 34.48 -5.63 -7.86
C CYS A 26 33.52 -5.75 -6.66
N VAL A 27 32.21 -5.62 -6.90
CA VAL A 27 31.17 -5.78 -5.88
C VAL A 27 30.00 -6.56 -6.48
N ASP A 28 29.63 -7.66 -5.84
CA ASP A 28 28.36 -8.32 -6.11
C ASP A 28 27.23 -7.53 -5.44
N TYR A 29 26.47 -6.80 -6.26
CA TYR A 29 25.38 -5.94 -5.79
C TYR A 29 24.02 -6.49 -6.22
N PHE A 30 23.19 -6.85 -5.24
CA PHE A 30 21.82 -7.27 -5.47
C PHE A 30 20.86 -6.14 -5.10
N LEU A 31 19.97 -5.78 -6.02
CA LEU A 31 18.96 -4.77 -5.77
C LEU A 31 17.91 -5.29 -4.79
N PRO A 32 17.52 -4.49 -3.79
CA PRO A 32 16.36 -4.82 -2.97
C PRO A 32 15.08 -4.84 -3.83
N PRO A 33 13.99 -5.44 -3.33
CA PRO A 33 12.75 -5.53 -4.07
C PRO A 33 12.20 -4.15 -4.42
N SER A 34 11.94 -3.91 -5.71
CA SER A 34 11.36 -2.65 -6.16
C SER A 34 9.98 -2.46 -5.57
N LYS A 35 9.82 -1.42 -4.74
CA LYS A 35 8.54 -1.00 -4.15
C LYS A 35 7.41 -0.94 -5.17
N SER A 36 7.66 -0.26 -6.29
CA SER A 36 6.67 -0.05 -7.35
C SER A 36 6.27 -1.34 -8.05
N HIS A 37 7.22 -2.25 -8.31
CA HIS A 37 6.91 -3.52 -8.97
C HIS A 37 6.20 -4.46 -8.01
N MET A 38 6.68 -4.58 -6.78
CA MET A 38 6.11 -5.50 -5.79
C MET A 38 4.66 -5.15 -5.46
N ILE A 39 4.33 -3.87 -5.21
CA ILE A 39 2.94 -3.46 -4.91
C ILE A 39 2.00 -3.83 -6.07
N ARG A 40 2.42 -3.58 -7.33
CA ARG A 40 1.61 -3.90 -8.51
C ARG A 40 1.50 -5.40 -8.75
N MET A 41 2.60 -6.14 -8.57
CA MET A 41 2.62 -7.59 -8.73
C MET A 41 1.71 -8.26 -7.72
N LEU A 42 1.74 -7.82 -6.46
CA LEU A 42 0.82 -8.30 -5.41
C LEU A 42 -0.64 -8.02 -5.77
N ALA A 43 -0.94 -6.82 -6.30
CA ALA A 43 -2.29 -6.46 -6.74
C ALA A 43 -2.78 -7.31 -7.93
N ILE A 44 -1.90 -7.63 -8.87
CA ILE A 44 -2.24 -8.46 -10.04
C ILE A 44 -2.39 -9.93 -9.61
N ALA A 45 -1.48 -10.41 -8.76
CA ALA A 45 -1.53 -11.77 -8.20
C ALA A 45 -2.80 -11.99 -7.37
N SER A 46 -3.27 -10.98 -6.62
CA SER A 46 -4.48 -11.13 -5.82
C SER A 46 -5.76 -11.26 -6.66
N ILE A 47 -5.81 -10.68 -7.86
CA ILE A 47 -6.97 -10.80 -8.77
C ILE A 47 -6.83 -11.93 -9.79
N HIS A 48 -5.73 -12.68 -9.75
CA HIS A 48 -5.53 -13.89 -10.55
C HIS A 48 -6.40 -15.03 -9.99
N ASP A 49 -6.85 -15.94 -10.85
CA ASP A 49 -7.57 -17.16 -10.47
C ASP A 49 -6.56 -18.31 -10.37
N GLY A 50 -5.84 -18.37 -9.24
CA GLY A 50 -4.75 -19.32 -9.00
C GLY A 50 -3.65 -18.78 -8.07
N THR A 51 -2.64 -19.61 -7.83
CA THR A 51 -1.52 -19.30 -6.93
C THR A 51 -0.34 -18.70 -7.69
N THR A 52 0.21 -17.60 -7.18
CA THR A 52 1.42 -16.95 -7.71
C THR A 52 2.54 -16.98 -6.69
N ASN A 53 3.72 -17.49 -7.09
CA ASN A 53 4.92 -17.50 -6.26
C ASN A 53 5.86 -16.36 -6.67
N LEU A 54 6.19 -15.48 -5.73
CA LEU A 54 7.12 -14.36 -5.92
C LEU A 54 8.40 -14.62 -5.13
N LEU A 55 9.49 -14.90 -5.83
CA LEU A 55 10.82 -14.97 -5.24
C LEU A 55 11.37 -13.55 -5.06
N VAL A 56 11.66 -13.18 -3.82
CA VAL A 56 12.26 -11.89 -3.46
C VAL A 56 13.59 -12.09 -2.77
N ARG A 57 14.58 -11.26 -3.12
CA ARG A 57 15.89 -11.21 -2.45
C ARG A 57 15.93 -9.98 -1.54
N GLY A 58 16.43 -10.13 -0.33
CA GLY A 58 16.49 -9.07 0.68
C GLY A 58 15.17 -8.82 1.41
N LYS A 59 15.14 -7.72 2.16
CA LYS A 59 13.98 -7.33 2.99
C LYS A 59 12.96 -6.54 2.18
N LEU A 60 11.68 -6.77 2.44
CA LEU A 60 10.60 -5.96 1.90
C LEU A 60 10.56 -4.59 2.59
N GLY A 61 10.26 -3.55 1.81
CA GLY A 61 10.00 -2.21 2.35
C GLY A 61 8.61 -2.12 2.98
N LEU A 62 8.44 -1.18 3.91
CA LEU A 62 7.18 -0.98 4.66
C LEU A 62 5.96 -0.74 3.75
N ASP A 63 6.13 -0.07 2.63
CA ASP A 63 5.05 0.11 1.65
C ASP A 63 4.56 -1.20 1.02
N ILE A 64 5.47 -2.16 0.81
CA ILE A 64 5.13 -3.50 0.30
C ILE A 64 4.42 -4.27 1.40
N GLU A 65 4.90 -4.14 2.64
CA GLU A 65 4.26 -4.74 3.82
C GLU A 65 2.82 -4.25 4.00
N SER A 66 2.59 -2.94 3.89
CA SER A 66 1.25 -2.35 3.91
C SER A 66 0.33 -2.95 2.84
N MET A 67 0.83 -3.12 1.60
CA MET A 67 0.05 -3.73 0.54
C MET A 67 -0.33 -5.18 0.87
N ILE A 68 0.60 -5.97 1.40
CA ILE A 68 0.32 -7.37 1.79
C ILE A 68 -0.73 -7.40 2.90
N SER A 69 -0.60 -6.56 3.93
CA SER A 69 -1.59 -6.44 5.01
C SER A 69 -2.98 -6.06 4.49
N CYS A 70 -3.06 -5.11 3.55
CA CYS A 70 -4.31 -4.72 2.92
C CYS A 70 -4.96 -5.89 2.17
N LEU A 71 -4.18 -6.64 1.39
CA LEU A 71 -4.70 -7.79 0.64
C LEU A 71 -5.18 -8.92 1.56
N ILE A 72 -4.43 -9.23 2.62
CA ILE A 72 -4.86 -10.21 3.64
C ILE A 72 -6.17 -9.76 4.28
N THR A 73 -6.28 -8.47 4.63
CA THR A 73 -7.52 -7.90 5.19
C THR A 73 -8.71 -8.06 4.25
N LEU A 74 -8.48 -8.01 2.93
CA LEU A 74 -9.49 -8.23 1.89
C LEU A 74 -9.75 -9.71 1.58
N GLY A 75 -9.16 -10.64 2.33
CA GLY A 75 -9.40 -12.08 2.21
C GLY A 75 -8.44 -12.83 1.27
N VAL A 76 -7.34 -12.21 0.83
CA VAL A 76 -6.34 -12.87 0.00
C VAL A 76 -5.43 -13.74 0.87
N GLY A 77 -5.25 -15.01 0.49
CA GLY A 77 -4.26 -15.88 1.13
C GLY A 77 -2.85 -15.45 0.73
N ILE A 78 -2.02 -15.03 1.70
CA ILE A 78 -0.63 -14.67 1.44
C ILE A 78 0.26 -15.32 2.49
N GLU A 79 1.14 -16.22 2.04
CA GLU A 79 2.13 -16.91 2.87
C GLU A 79 3.55 -16.45 2.52
N ARG A 80 4.46 -16.56 3.48
CA ARG A 80 5.87 -16.20 3.31
C ARG A 80 6.77 -17.25 3.90
N VAL A 81 7.69 -17.75 3.09
CA VAL A 81 8.73 -18.70 3.50
C VAL A 81 10.09 -18.04 3.31
N ALA A 82 10.87 -17.92 4.38
CA ALA A 82 12.21 -17.36 4.32
C ALA A 82 13.15 -18.26 3.48
N THR A 83 14.04 -17.63 2.73
CA THR A 83 15.18 -18.28 2.04
C THR A 83 16.48 -17.74 2.63
N ASP A 84 17.61 -18.32 2.22
CA ASP A 84 18.94 -17.90 2.70
C ASP A 84 19.21 -16.40 2.49
N ASP A 85 18.66 -15.81 1.42
CA ASP A 85 18.89 -14.43 1.02
C ASP A 85 17.61 -13.60 0.81
N GLY A 86 16.45 -14.07 1.27
CA GLY A 86 15.18 -13.39 1.04
C GLY A 86 13.96 -14.21 1.46
N ALA A 87 12.96 -14.30 0.57
CA ALA A 87 11.75 -15.06 0.80
C ALA A 87 11.08 -15.50 -0.50
N VAL A 88 10.25 -16.54 -0.41
CA VAL A 88 9.20 -16.84 -1.39
C VAL A 88 7.87 -16.37 -0.78
N ILE A 89 7.17 -15.49 -1.49
CA ILE A 89 5.83 -15.02 -1.14
C ILE A 89 4.84 -15.77 -2.03
N THR A 90 3.96 -16.55 -1.42
CA THR A 90 2.89 -17.28 -2.11
C THR A 90 1.62 -16.46 -1.98
N VAL A 91 1.00 -16.10 -3.10
CA VAL A 91 -0.28 -15.37 -3.15
C VAL A 91 -1.32 -16.26 -3.77
N ASP A 92 -2.31 -16.64 -2.99
CA ASP A 92 -3.51 -17.33 -3.48
C ASP A 92 -4.50 -16.29 -3.96
N GLY A 93 -4.48 -16.07 -5.27
CA GLY A 93 -5.35 -15.11 -5.94
C GLY A 93 -6.81 -15.50 -5.77
N VAL A 94 -7.64 -14.50 -5.48
CA VAL A 94 -9.08 -14.66 -5.25
C VAL A 94 -9.90 -14.43 -6.52
N GLY A 95 -9.24 -14.17 -7.65
CA GLY A 95 -9.92 -13.76 -8.88
C GLY A 95 -10.52 -12.36 -8.80
N LYS A 96 -10.99 -11.85 -9.94
CA LYS A 96 -11.51 -10.48 -10.10
C LYS A 96 -12.65 -10.08 -9.15
N ASN A 97 -13.41 -11.05 -8.63
CA ASN A 97 -14.61 -10.83 -7.82
C ASN A 97 -14.54 -11.53 -6.45
N GLY A 98 -13.40 -12.10 -6.06
CA GLY A 98 -13.30 -12.91 -4.84
C GLY A 98 -12.78 -12.18 -3.61
N PHE A 99 -12.56 -10.86 -3.69
CA PHE A 99 -12.32 -10.08 -2.47
C PHE A 99 -13.53 -10.19 -1.54
N THR A 100 -13.26 -10.17 -0.25
CA THR A 100 -14.29 -10.25 0.79
C THR A 100 -14.37 -8.93 1.54
N LYS A 101 -15.58 -8.61 2.03
CA LYS A 101 -15.77 -7.46 2.91
C LYS A 101 -14.95 -7.66 4.20
N PRO A 102 -14.03 -6.75 4.54
CA PRO A 102 -13.27 -6.84 5.78
C PRO A 102 -14.14 -6.47 6.99
N ASN A 103 -13.78 -7.02 8.15
CA ASN A 103 -14.40 -6.66 9.44
C ASN A 103 -13.75 -5.43 10.11
N SER A 104 -12.68 -4.92 9.52
CA SER A 104 -11.90 -3.77 9.99
C SER A 104 -11.57 -2.84 8.82
N GLU A 105 -11.02 -1.68 9.13
CA GLU A 105 -10.46 -0.80 8.08
C GLU A 105 -9.29 -1.46 7.36
N VAL A 106 -9.14 -1.13 6.08
CA VAL A 106 -7.99 -1.49 5.26
C VAL A 106 -6.93 -0.40 5.40
N ASN A 107 -5.94 -0.63 6.26
CA ASN A 107 -4.91 0.36 6.58
C ASN A 107 -3.69 0.28 5.64
N CYS A 108 -3.48 1.33 4.85
CA CYS A 108 -2.41 1.43 3.86
C CYS A 108 -1.05 1.91 4.44
N GLY A 109 -0.94 2.15 5.75
CA GLY A 109 0.23 2.73 6.39
C GLY A 109 0.59 4.11 5.78
N ASN A 110 1.85 4.31 5.39
CA ASN A 110 2.28 5.52 4.66
C ASN A 110 2.20 5.39 3.13
N SER A 111 1.79 4.24 2.60
CA SER A 111 1.94 3.94 1.18
C SER A 111 0.84 4.55 0.32
N GLY A 112 1.15 5.70 -0.27
CA GLY A 112 0.25 6.34 -1.25
C GLY A 112 0.08 5.52 -2.54
N THR A 113 1.00 4.61 -2.86
CA THR A 113 0.86 3.70 -4.00
C THR A 113 -0.11 2.57 -3.67
N ALA A 114 0.02 1.95 -2.50
CA ALA A 114 -0.92 0.93 -2.04
C ALA A 114 -2.33 1.52 -1.95
N LEU A 115 -2.50 2.70 -1.32
CA LEU A 115 -3.78 3.38 -1.20
C LEU A 115 -4.53 3.49 -2.53
N ARG A 116 -3.90 4.06 -3.57
CA ARG A 116 -4.57 4.27 -4.86
C ARG A 116 -4.98 2.96 -5.53
N ILE A 117 -4.17 1.92 -5.40
CA ILE A 117 -4.48 0.60 -5.96
C ILE A 117 -5.61 -0.06 -5.16
N ILE A 118 -5.52 -0.04 -3.82
CA ILE A 118 -6.55 -0.58 -2.92
C ILE A 118 -7.89 0.10 -3.17
N LEU A 119 -7.94 1.44 -3.28
CA LEU A 119 -9.18 2.17 -3.61
C LEU A 119 -9.83 1.66 -4.90
N GLY A 120 -9.03 1.34 -5.92
CA GLY A 120 -9.52 0.73 -7.16
C GLY A 120 -9.98 -0.71 -6.99
N LEU A 121 -9.27 -1.53 -6.20
CA LEU A 121 -9.65 -2.92 -5.94
C LEU A 121 -10.97 -3.00 -5.14
N VAL A 122 -11.09 -2.23 -4.05
CA VAL A 122 -12.30 -2.25 -3.21
C VAL A 122 -13.51 -1.61 -3.90
N ALA A 123 -13.30 -0.79 -4.92
CA ALA A 123 -14.38 -0.28 -5.78
C ALA A 123 -15.06 -1.39 -6.62
N SER A 124 -14.54 -2.61 -6.64
CA SER A 124 -15.22 -3.78 -7.22
C SER A 124 -16.25 -4.42 -6.27
N LEU A 125 -16.16 -4.16 -4.97
CA LEU A 125 -17.04 -4.74 -3.95
C LEU A 125 -18.39 -4.01 -3.87
N LYS A 126 -19.46 -4.74 -3.59
CA LYS A 126 -20.80 -4.16 -3.40
C LYS A 126 -21.01 -3.65 -1.98
N GLU A 127 -20.19 -4.13 -1.06
CA GLU A 127 -20.16 -3.80 0.35
C GLU A 127 -19.34 -2.53 0.60
N GLN A 128 -19.63 -1.83 1.70
CA GLN A 128 -18.82 -0.71 2.14
C GLN A 128 -17.49 -1.21 2.72
N VAL A 129 -16.40 -0.59 2.28
CA VAL A 129 -15.04 -0.80 2.80
C VAL A 129 -14.45 0.54 3.19
N THR A 130 -13.98 0.65 4.42
CA THR A 130 -13.24 1.81 4.91
C THR A 130 -11.75 1.61 4.68
N VAL A 131 -11.10 2.58 4.03
CA VAL A 131 -9.67 2.58 3.75
C VAL A 131 -9.01 3.74 4.51
N SER A 132 -7.94 3.43 5.24
CA SER A 132 -7.23 4.37 6.11
C SER A 132 -5.71 4.35 5.90
N GLY A 133 -5.00 5.20 6.63
CA GLY A 133 -3.55 5.35 6.58
C GLY A 133 -3.03 6.02 7.84
N ASP A 134 -1.71 6.19 7.94
CA ASP A 134 -1.11 6.96 9.03
C ASP A 134 -1.38 8.47 8.91
N ASP A 135 -0.98 9.25 9.91
CA ASP A 135 -1.19 10.70 9.96
C ASP A 135 -0.63 11.42 8.72
N SER A 136 0.52 10.98 8.22
CA SER A 136 1.17 11.60 7.06
C SER A 136 0.47 11.27 5.76
N LEU A 137 -0.06 10.06 5.59
CA LEU A 137 -0.85 9.67 4.43
C LEU A 137 -2.24 10.32 4.47
N SER A 138 -2.82 10.45 5.65
CA SER A 138 -4.20 10.94 5.86
C SER A 138 -4.39 12.43 5.54
N ILE A 139 -3.31 13.21 5.50
CA ILE A 139 -3.34 14.60 5.03
C ILE A 139 -3.10 14.75 3.53
N ARG A 140 -2.64 13.71 2.82
CA ARG A 140 -2.35 13.81 1.37
C ARG A 140 -3.63 13.97 0.57
N ASP A 141 -3.60 14.82 -0.45
CA ASP A 141 -4.74 15.01 -1.34
C ASP A 141 -4.97 13.76 -2.21
N ASN A 142 -6.19 13.22 -2.13
CA ASN A 142 -6.68 12.09 -2.92
C ASN A 142 -7.97 12.44 -3.70
N ASN A 143 -8.37 13.71 -3.75
CA ASN A 143 -9.65 14.14 -4.33
C ASN A 143 -9.81 13.72 -5.79
N SER A 144 -8.78 13.92 -6.62
CA SER A 144 -8.83 13.52 -8.04
C SER A 144 -9.12 12.02 -8.24
N MET A 145 -8.60 11.15 -7.37
CA MET A 145 -8.90 9.71 -7.41
C MET A 145 -10.34 9.43 -6.98
N LEU A 146 -10.80 10.02 -5.88
CA LEU A 146 -12.16 9.83 -5.35
C LEU A 146 -13.23 10.37 -6.31
N GLU A 147 -12.96 11.51 -6.94
CA GLU A 147 -13.81 12.09 -7.98
C GLU A 147 -13.90 11.17 -9.20
N SER A 148 -12.78 10.61 -9.66
CA SER A 148 -12.77 9.66 -10.79
C SER A 148 -13.58 8.40 -10.49
N LEU A 149 -13.49 7.88 -9.27
CA LEU A 149 -14.31 6.77 -8.78
C LEU A 149 -15.80 7.16 -8.75
N SER A 150 -16.12 8.31 -8.17
CA SER A 150 -17.49 8.84 -8.09
C SER A 150 -18.13 9.03 -9.47
N GLN A 151 -17.40 9.60 -10.42
CA GLN A 151 -17.83 9.76 -11.81
C GLN A 151 -18.10 8.42 -12.51
N SER A 152 -17.44 7.35 -12.04
CA SER A 152 -17.65 5.99 -12.53
C SER A 152 -18.77 5.24 -11.79
N GLY A 153 -19.55 5.92 -10.95
CA GLY A 153 -20.69 5.34 -10.24
C GLY A 153 -20.32 4.61 -8.94
N VAL A 154 -19.06 4.69 -8.51
CA VAL A 154 -18.62 4.15 -7.22
C VAL A 154 -18.97 5.16 -6.13
N TYR A 155 -19.62 4.71 -5.06
CA TYR A 155 -19.85 5.56 -3.89
C TYR A 155 -18.53 5.80 -3.15
N THR A 156 -18.21 7.06 -2.90
CA THR A 156 -17.05 7.47 -2.09
C THR A 156 -17.46 8.52 -1.07
N GLU A 157 -17.04 8.36 0.19
CA GLU A 157 -17.33 9.29 1.28
C GLU A 157 -16.11 9.46 2.18
N LYS A 158 -15.75 10.70 2.53
CA LYS A 158 -14.76 10.97 3.59
C LYS A 158 -15.48 10.90 4.94
N ILE A 159 -14.88 10.20 5.90
CA ILE A 159 -15.48 10.01 7.24
C ILE A 159 -15.05 11.14 8.20
N SER A 160 -14.08 11.95 7.80
CA SER A 160 -13.48 13.01 8.62
C SER A 160 -13.22 14.26 7.78
N ASP A 161 -12.91 15.37 8.46
CA ASP A 161 -12.51 16.64 7.82
C ASP A 161 -11.12 16.57 7.13
N ILE A 162 -10.34 15.51 7.37
CA ILE A 162 -9.09 15.21 6.67
C ILE A 162 -9.33 14.26 5.47
N ASN A 163 -8.28 13.91 4.72
CA ASN A 163 -8.44 13.18 3.44
C ASN A 163 -8.64 11.66 3.57
N LEU A 164 -8.25 11.05 4.70
CA LEU A 164 -8.55 9.66 5.08
C LEU A 164 -8.97 9.62 6.55
N PRO A 165 -9.82 8.68 6.99
CA PRO A 165 -10.32 7.52 6.24
C PRO A 165 -11.43 7.86 5.24
N VAL A 166 -11.56 6.99 4.23
CA VAL A 166 -12.62 7.06 3.21
C VAL A 166 -13.38 5.74 3.12
N THR A 167 -14.70 5.84 3.02
CA THR A 167 -15.58 4.72 2.70
C THR A 167 -15.73 4.62 1.19
N ILE A 168 -15.50 3.43 0.64
CA ILE A 168 -15.74 3.10 -0.77
C ILE A 168 -16.79 2.00 -0.85
N ARG A 169 -17.73 2.12 -1.79
CA ARG A 169 -18.68 1.06 -2.14
C ARG A 169 -18.95 1.09 -3.63
N GLY A 170 -18.60 0.02 -4.32
CA GLY A 170 -18.90 -0.19 -5.72
C GLY A 170 -20.29 -0.82 -5.95
N PRO A 171 -20.45 -1.61 -7.03
CA PRO A 171 -19.39 -2.03 -7.96
C PRO A 171 -19.16 -1.00 -9.09
N TRP A 172 -17.89 -0.73 -9.42
CA TRP A 172 -17.52 0.02 -10.63
C TRP A 172 -18.03 -0.71 -11.89
N PHE A 173 -17.92 -2.05 -11.94
CA PHE A 173 -18.16 -2.84 -13.15
C PHE A 173 -19.54 -3.50 -13.26
N GLU A 174 -20.58 -2.97 -12.60
CA GLU A 174 -21.94 -3.37 -13.00
C GLU A 174 -22.25 -2.77 -14.38
N VAL A 175 -22.12 -3.63 -15.40
CA VAL A 175 -22.63 -3.36 -16.74
C VAL A 175 -24.10 -2.97 -16.58
N ARG A 176 -24.42 -1.71 -16.90
CA ARG A 176 -25.80 -1.30 -17.16
C ARG A 176 -26.30 -2.22 -18.28
N LYS A 177 -27.12 -3.21 -17.92
CA LYS A 177 -27.95 -3.92 -18.89
C LYS A 177 -29.07 -3.00 -19.35
#